data_AF-A0A1H0WHX8-F1
#
_entry.id   AF-A0A1H0WHX8-F1
#
_cell.length_a   1.000
_cell.length_b   1.000
_cell.length_c   1.000
_cell.angle_alpha   90.00
_cell.angle_beta   90.00
_cell.angle_gamma   90.00
#
_symmetry.space_group_name_H-M   'P 1'
#
loop_
_entity.id
_entity.type
_entity.pdbx_description
1 polymer ?
#
loop_
_entity_poly.entity_id
_entity_poly.type
_entity_poly.pdbx_seq_one_letter_code
_entity_poly.pdbx_strand_id
1 'polypeptide(L)'
;MLSDMPDTHLPHSDPENSKEETRTFLRNAYAVRLAFDLLTQDTTPLSRVVEHVHIALGSCRRDVTFEWDLPPLIEKLPTKNPELKELLERYQEKMDDLVIPLIPIRKGRILSKFDIQNSDGTAVYLCDRHEAKSYTKRLLTAAWTQFEDSLTVAPTDVQRKELSACGSDYIKIAELDASAAKDTLADVAQRVHNLNLRFTDDGRRRVLHLGRYFAKRYVFWLRLNAKPGTRVRLDFSYRHRFAADYEPKQISNFFGLLSWVKQFIGQEPSRHVVPISFHGLTRGYHFELEVPQDCYVTSQHFMLEGDRNRRRVRQRASFDAHAKSYGASIAGEDESGGSFSHLYAHNLPSVVRKQVYASVHVAERPPGTTAIVLWLSVFAALSAVMLTRLWNALAATDLQGIDIAALFVALPGLAAAWFARVFQHEGRYRVPFVSRAGLAITGLATAYLVVAVLLRRSVCAPNKSTGAFGEFCTTGFQQVSSAPLLAVVTWVLLSTTLLLTAMRVGMHMRYRLHQSKIVGRYGR
;
A
#
# COMPACT_ATOMS: atom_id res chain seq x y z
N MET A 1 -27.07 -2.22 -29.72
CA MET A 1 -26.50 -3.51 -29.23
C MET A 1 -27.45 -4.70 -29.38
N LEU A 2 -28.63 -4.73 -28.74
CA LEU A 2 -29.70 -5.69 -29.12
C LEU A 2 -30.55 -5.19 -30.30
N SER A 3 -30.56 -3.87 -30.53
CA SER A 3 -31.21 -3.18 -31.65
C SER A 3 -30.47 -3.32 -32.99
N ASP A 4 -29.23 -3.79 -32.97
CA ASP A 4 -28.41 -4.02 -34.16
C ASP A 4 -28.41 -5.50 -34.56
N MET A 5 -29.43 -6.26 -34.14
CA MET A 5 -29.65 -7.58 -34.73
C MET A 5 -30.09 -7.35 -36.18
N PRO A 6 -29.29 -7.74 -37.19
CA PRO A 6 -29.87 -7.93 -38.49
C PRO A 6 -30.92 -9.04 -38.36
N ASP A 7 -32.13 -8.82 -38.87
CA ASP A 7 -33.23 -9.81 -38.92
C ASP A 7 -32.82 -11.13 -39.63
N THR A 8 -31.61 -11.22 -40.16
CA THR A 8 -31.08 -12.33 -40.97
C THR A 8 -30.15 -13.29 -40.22
N HIS A 9 -29.95 -13.17 -38.91
CA HIS A 9 -29.13 -14.12 -38.12
C HIS A 9 -29.84 -14.72 -36.90
N LEU A 10 -31.11 -15.13 -37.05
CA LEU A 10 -31.58 -16.29 -36.29
C LEU A 10 -30.98 -17.53 -36.96
N PRO A 11 -30.15 -18.35 -36.27
CA PRO A 11 -29.45 -19.46 -36.93
C PRO A 11 -30.48 -20.48 -37.43
N HIS A 12 -30.55 -20.66 -38.75
CA HIS A 12 -31.28 -21.74 -39.43
C HIS A 12 -30.49 -23.07 -39.47
N SER A 13 -29.49 -23.23 -38.60
CA SER A 13 -28.73 -24.47 -38.42
C SER A 13 -29.15 -25.19 -37.13
N ASP A 14 -28.94 -26.51 -37.13
CA ASP A 14 -29.14 -27.48 -36.04
C ASP A 14 -29.59 -26.88 -34.68
N PRO A 15 -30.80 -27.21 -34.16
CA PRO A 15 -31.41 -26.52 -33.02
C PRO A 15 -30.59 -26.55 -31.72
N GLU A 16 -29.57 -27.38 -31.59
CA GLU A 16 -28.61 -27.33 -30.47
C GLU A 16 -27.48 -26.31 -30.66
N ASN A 17 -26.91 -26.21 -31.88
CA ASN A 17 -25.86 -25.21 -32.17
C ASN A 17 -26.41 -23.78 -32.09
N SER A 18 -27.63 -23.55 -32.58
CA SER A 18 -28.32 -22.27 -32.50
C SER A 18 -28.52 -21.79 -31.04
N LYS A 19 -28.75 -22.73 -30.11
CA LYS A 19 -28.93 -22.43 -28.68
C LYS A 19 -27.61 -22.03 -28.01
N GLU A 20 -26.51 -22.71 -28.33
CA GLU A 20 -25.20 -22.42 -27.72
C GLU A 20 -24.61 -21.10 -28.25
N GLU A 21 -24.81 -20.78 -29.53
CA GLU A 21 -24.45 -19.49 -30.10
C GLU A 21 -25.22 -18.34 -29.43
N THR A 22 -26.54 -18.50 -29.27
CA THR A 22 -27.39 -17.53 -28.58
C THR A 22 -26.95 -17.34 -27.13
N ARG A 23 -26.66 -18.44 -26.42
CA ARG A 23 -26.18 -18.41 -25.04
C ARG A 23 -24.85 -17.67 -24.92
N THR A 24 -23.90 -17.98 -25.79
CA THR A 24 -22.59 -17.32 -25.84
C THR A 24 -22.71 -15.83 -26.14
N PHE A 25 -23.59 -15.46 -27.07
CA PHE A 25 -23.87 -14.05 -27.38
C PHE A 25 -24.42 -13.31 -26.17
N LEU A 26 -25.47 -13.84 -25.52
CA LEU A 26 -26.09 -13.23 -24.35
C LEU A 26 -25.11 -13.10 -23.18
N ARG A 27 -24.29 -14.13 -22.92
CA ARG A 27 -23.22 -14.10 -21.91
C ARG A 27 -22.24 -12.95 -22.19
N ASN A 28 -21.80 -12.82 -23.44
CA ASN A 28 -20.84 -11.78 -23.84
C ASN A 28 -21.45 -10.37 -23.73
N ALA A 29 -22.70 -10.19 -24.15
CA ALA A 29 -23.42 -8.93 -24.04
C ALA A 29 -23.60 -8.52 -22.56
N TYR A 30 -23.99 -9.47 -21.71
CA TYR A 30 -24.12 -9.27 -20.28
C TYR A 30 -22.78 -8.89 -19.63
N ALA A 31 -21.69 -9.60 -19.93
CA ALA A 31 -20.35 -9.30 -19.44
C ALA A 31 -19.88 -7.88 -19.78
N VAL A 32 -20.06 -7.48 -21.06
CA VAL A 32 -19.71 -6.14 -21.53
C VAL A 32 -20.53 -5.07 -20.82
N ARG A 33 -21.83 -5.31 -20.60
CA ARG A 33 -22.69 -4.37 -19.90
C ARG A 33 -22.30 -4.19 -18.43
N LEU A 34 -22.01 -5.29 -17.73
CA LEU A 34 -21.50 -5.22 -16.36
C LEU A 34 -20.20 -4.39 -16.27
N ALA A 35 -19.28 -4.58 -17.23
CA ALA A 35 -18.04 -3.82 -17.27
C ALA A 35 -18.26 -2.34 -17.55
N PHE A 36 -19.23 -2.01 -18.41
CA PHE A 36 -19.59 -0.64 -18.67
C PHE A 36 -20.07 0.06 -17.40
N ASP A 37 -21.02 -0.55 -16.67
CA ASP A 37 -21.59 0.02 -15.45
C ASP A 37 -20.55 0.21 -14.33
N LEU A 38 -19.62 -0.74 -14.19
CA LEU A 38 -18.51 -0.64 -13.24
C LEU A 38 -17.53 0.48 -13.59
N LEU A 39 -17.27 0.72 -14.87
CA LEU A 39 -16.28 1.69 -15.31
C LEU A 39 -16.82 3.11 -15.41
N THR A 40 -18.11 3.27 -15.69
CA THR A 40 -18.78 4.58 -15.61
C THR A 40 -19.07 4.98 -14.17
N GLN A 41 -19.08 4.02 -13.23
CA GLN A 41 -19.31 4.25 -11.80
C GLN A 41 -20.69 4.86 -11.50
N ASP A 42 -21.65 4.64 -12.40
CA ASP A 42 -23.03 5.11 -12.23
C ASP A 42 -23.80 4.26 -11.20
N THR A 43 -23.23 3.14 -10.77
CA THR A 43 -23.84 2.21 -9.82
C THR A 43 -22.85 1.79 -8.74
N THR A 44 -23.37 1.36 -7.59
CA THR A 44 -22.63 0.66 -6.52
C THR A 44 -22.97 -0.83 -6.56
N PRO A 45 -22.41 -1.59 -7.52
CA PRO A 45 -22.82 -2.97 -7.76
C PRO A 45 -22.38 -3.95 -6.67
N LEU A 46 -21.36 -3.59 -5.88
CA LEU A 46 -20.87 -4.41 -4.79
C LEU A 46 -21.65 -4.09 -3.51
N SER A 47 -22.20 -5.10 -2.85
CA SER A 47 -22.88 -4.92 -1.57
C SER A 47 -21.86 -4.71 -0.45
N ARG A 48 -20.76 -5.46 -0.48
CA ARG A 48 -19.70 -5.39 0.52
C ARG A 48 -18.33 -5.67 -0.09
N VAL A 49 -17.32 -4.95 0.38
CA VAL A 49 -15.90 -5.24 0.15
C VAL A 49 -15.20 -5.27 1.49
N VAL A 50 -14.43 -6.33 1.73
CA VAL A 50 -13.52 -6.48 2.86
C VAL A 50 -12.12 -6.60 2.31
N GLU A 51 -11.20 -5.80 2.81
CA GLU A 51 -9.83 -5.75 2.34
C GLU A 51 -8.88 -5.86 3.52
N HIS A 52 -8.20 -7.01 3.61
CA HIS A 52 -7.13 -7.27 4.55
C HIS A 52 -5.79 -6.99 3.89
N VAL A 53 -4.97 -6.17 4.54
CA VAL A 53 -3.68 -5.75 4.02
C VAL A 53 -2.60 -6.17 5.01
N HIS A 54 -1.61 -6.90 4.49
CA HIS A 54 -0.43 -7.31 5.25
C HIS A 54 0.81 -6.67 4.62
N ILE A 55 1.45 -5.78 5.39
CA ILE A 55 2.68 -5.10 4.97
C ILE A 55 3.85 -5.81 5.65
N ALA A 56 4.73 -6.41 4.85
CA ALA A 56 5.94 -7.06 5.34
C ALA A 56 7.08 -6.92 4.34
N LEU A 57 8.27 -6.51 4.80
CA LEU A 57 9.52 -6.70 4.06
C LEU A 57 9.52 -6.09 2.65
N GLY A 58 9.01 -4.86 2.51
CA GLY A 58 8.92 -4.19 1.22
C GLY A 58 7.92 -4.83 0.24
N SER A 59 7.10 -5.76 0.71
CA SER A 59 5.96 -6.34 0.00
C SER A 59 4.65 -5.98 0.69
N CYS A 60 3.61 -5.84 -0.11
CA CYS A 60 2.24 -5.62 0.34
C CYS A 60 1.38 -6.72 -0.24
N ARG A 61 0.88 -7.57 0.65
CA ARG A 61 -0.13 -8.59 0.34
C ARG A 61 -1.49 -7.97 0.61
N ARG A 62 -2.40 -8.15 -0.34
CA ARG A 62 -3.79 -7.72 -0.22
C ARG A 62 -4.66 -8.93 -0.44
N ASP A 63 -5.50 -9.22 0.52
CA ASP A 63 -6.53 -10.25 0.48
C ASP A 63 -7.86 -9.51 0.49
N VAL A 64 -8.60 -9.60 -0.61
CA VAL A 64 -9.81 -8.81 -0.85
C VAL A 64 -10.96 -9.75 -1.10
N THR A 65 -11.98 -9.65 -0.26
CA THR A 65 -13.26 -10.30 -0.42
C THR A 65 -14.26 -9.28 -0.92
N PHE A 66 -15.01 -9.59 -1.97
CA PHE A 66 -16.16 -8.78 -2.34
C PHE A 66 -17.40 -9.64 -2.58
N GLU A 67 -18.53 -9.03 -2.27
CA GLU A 67 -19.86 -9.58 -2.50
C GLU A 67 -20.53 -8.74 -3.59
N TRP A 68 -20.94 -9.41 -4.65
CA TRP A 68 -21.59 -8.79 -5.80
C TRP A 68 -22.97 -9.41 -5.97
N ASP A 69 -24.00 -8.59 -5.80
CA ASP A 69 -25.36 -8.95 -6.17
C ASP A 69 -25.48 -8.80 -7.70
N LEU A 70 -25.33 -9.91 -8.42
CA LEU A 70 -25.40 -9.88 -9.87
C LEU A 70 -26.84 -9.53 -10.28
N PRO A 71 -27.02 -8.56 -11.17
CA PRO A 71 -28.33 -8.16 -11.65
C PRO A 71 -28.95 -9.26 -12.53
N PRO A 72 -30.28 -9.37 -12.60
CA PRO A 72 -30.96 -10.24 -13.57
C PRO A 72 -30.59 -9.89 -15.02
N LEU A 73 -30.68 -10.87 -15.92
CA LEU A 73 -30.32 -10.68 -17.33
C LEU A 73 -31.19 -9.61 -17.98
N ILE A 74 -32.48 -9.63 -17.67
CA ILE A 74 -33.49 -8.68 -18.15
C ILE A 74 -33.25 -7.24 -17.69
N GLU A 75 -32.67 -7.06 -16.50
CA GLU A 75 -32.34 -5.73 -15.99
C GLU A 75 -31.15 -5.14 -16.75
N LYS A 76 -30.13 -5.95 -17.04
CA LYS A 76 -28.92 -5.47 -17.73
C LYS A 76 -29.06 -5.39 -19.23
N LEU A 77 -29.89 -6.21 -19.84
CA LEU A 77 -30.16 -6.18 -21.26
C LEU A 77 -31.60 -5.74 -21.52
N PRO A 78 -31.95 -4.47 -21.19
CA PRO A 78 -33.33 -4.01 -21.32
C PRO A 78 -33.77 -4.05 -22.79
N THR A 79 -34.97 -4.56 -23.02
CA THR A 79 -35.58 -4.65 -24.34
C THR A 79 -37.05 -4.19 -24.29
N LYS A 80 -37.49 -3.53 -25.37
CA LYS A 80 -38.91 -3.22 -25.60
C LYS A 80 -39.63 -4.31 -26.39
N ASN A 81 -38.88 -5.24 -27.00
CA ASN A 81 -39.45 -6.35 -27.76
C ASN A 81 -39.90 -7.47 -26.79
N PRO A 82 -41.20 -7.83 -26.75
CA PRO A 82 -41.74 -8.85 -25.86
C PRO A 82 -41.17 -10.26 -26.12
N GLU A 83 -40.89 -10.62 -27.38
CA GLU A 83 -40.31 -11.92 -27.72
C GLU A 83 -38.87 -12.04 -27.18
N LEU A 84 -38.10 -10.96 -27.31
CA LEU A 84 -36.75 -10.90 -26.75
C LEU A 84 -36.79 -10.93 -25.21
N LYS A 85 -37.81 -10.34 -24.59
CA LYS A 85 -38.00 -10.39 -23.15
C LYS A 85 -38.21 -11.83 -22.67
N GLU A 86 -39.11 -12.57 -23.32
CA GLU A 86 -39.35 -13.99 -23.02
C GLU A 86 -38.09 -14.84 -23.24
N LEU A 87 -37.32 -14.55 -24.30
CA LEU A 87 -36.03 -15.17 -24.56
C LEU A 87 -35.06 -14.95 -23.39
N LEU A 88 -34.90 -13.70 -22.93
CA LEU A 88 -33.99 -13.37 -21.83
C LEU A 88 -34.40 -14.07 -20.52
N GLU A 89 -35.69 -14.12 -20.21
CA GLU A 89 -36.22 -14.84 -19.04
C GLU A 89 -35.91 -16.34 -19.12
N ARG A 90 -36.14 -16.96 -20.29
CA ARG A 90 -35.84 -18.38 -20.54
C ARG A 90 -34.35 -18.71 -20.44
N TYR A 91 -33.47 -17.81 -20.90
CA TYR A 91 -32.03 -18.02 -20.86
C TYR A 91 -31.40 -17.67 -19.52
N GLN A 92 -32.00 -16.81 -18.71
CA GLN A 92 -31.50 -16.51 -17.36
C GLN A 92 -31.38 -17.77 -16.50
N GLU A 93 -32.37 -18.65 -16.53
CA GLU A 93 -32.35 -19.90 -15.74
C GLU A 93 -31.33 -20.92 -16.25
N LYS A 94 -31.04 -20.88 -17.56
CA LYS A 94 -30.16 -21.81 -18.27
C LYS A 94 -28.70 -21.35 -18.34
N MET A 95 -28.43 -20.08 -18.04
CA MET A 95 -27.09 -19.53 -18.03
C MET A 95 -26.42 -19.80 -16.69
N ASP A 96 -25.73 -20.93 -16.58
CA ASP A 96 -24.96 -21.35 -15.40
C ASP A 96 -23.47 -20.97 -15.46
N ASP A 97 -23.09 -20.19 -16.48
CA ASP A 97 -21.72 -19.74 -16.74
C ASP A 97 -21.75 -18.26 -17.15
N LEU A 98 -21.00 -17.43 -16.41
CA LEU A 98 -20.93 -15.99 -16.60
C LEU A 98 -19.51 -15.51 -16.70
N VAL A 99 -19.33 -14.42 -17.44
CA VAL A 99 -18.06 -13.70 -17.47
C VAL A 99 -18.27 -12.36 -16.81
N ILE A 100 -17.49 -12.06 -15.77
CA ILE A 100 -17.55 -10.80 -15.05
C ILE A 100 -16.18 -10.08 -15.10
N PRO A 101 -16.18 -8.73 -15.15
CA PRO A 101 -14.96 -7.94 -15.05
C PRO A 101 -14.48 -7.79 -13.60
N LEU A 102 -13.17 -7.87 -13.40
CA LEU A 102 -12.47 -7.53 -12.16
C LEU A 102 -11.49 -6.37 -12.43
N ILE A 103 -11.62 -5.29 -11.67
CA ILE A 103 -11.09 -3.94 -11.96
C ILE A 103 -10.25 -3.39 -10.79
N PRO A 104 -9.13 -2.65 -10.99
CA PRO A 104 -8.12 -2.80 -12.03
C PRO A 104 -6.68 -2.69 -11.52
N ILE A 105 -5.76 -3.24 -12.32
CA ILE A 105 -4.32 -3.19 -12.04
C ILE A 105 -3.66 -2.33 -13.11
N ARG A 106 -2.75 -1.44 -12.70
CA ARG A 106 -2.04 -0.53 -13.62
C ARG A 106 -1.15 -1.35 -14.56
N LYS A 107 -1.19 -1.04 -15.87
CA LYS A 107 -0.27 -1.62 -16.87
C LYS A 107 1.17 -1.41 -16.39
N GLY A 108 1.99 -2.46 -16.42
CA GLY A 108 3.39 -2.44 -15.95
C GLY A 108 3.61 -2.77 -14.47
N ARG A 109 2.55 -2.96 -13.66
CA ARG A 109 2.71 -3.52 -12.30
C ARG A 109 2.72 -5.05 -12.35
N ILE A 110 3.81 -5.65 -11.86
CA ILE A 110 3.89 -7.10 -11.67
C ILE A 110 3.09 -7.46 -10.43
N LEU A 111 2.08 -8.29 -10.63
CA LEU A 111 1.40 -9.01 -9.56
C LEU A 111 2.09 -10.34 -9.38
N SER A 112 2.46 -10.63 -8.14
CA SER A 112 3.01 -11.93 -7.78
C SER A 112 2.00 -12.66 -6.92
N LYS A 113 1.89 -13.98 -7.10
CA LYS A 113 0.95 -14.85 -6.37
C LYS A 113 -0.48 -14.31 -6.44
N PHE A 114 -0.91 -13.94 -7.64
CA PHE A 114 -2.30 -13.58 -7.88
C PHE A 114 -3.14 -14.85 -7.84
N ASP A 115 -4.14 -14.87 -6.96
CA ASP A 115 -5.04 -16.00 -6.76
C ASP A 115 -6.48 -15.48 -6.62
N ILE A 116 -7.46 -16.22 -7.14
CA ILE A 116 -8.88 -15.90 -7.06
C ILE A 116 -9.64 -17.19 -6.77
N GLN A 117 -10.45 -17.15 -5.72
CA GLN A 117 -11.26 -18.25 -5.27
C GLN A 117 -12.71 -17.80 -5.07
N ASN A 118 -13.63 -18.74 -5.22
CA ASN A 118 -15.02 -18.57 -4.84
C ASN A 118 -15.17 -18.84 -3.33
N SER A 119 -16.34 -18.52 -2.77
CA SER A 119 -16.65 -18.70 -1.35
C SER A 119 -16.48 -20.13 -0.81
N ASP A 120 -16.52 -21.15 -1.67
CA ASP A 120 -16.28 -22.55 -1.35
C ASP A 120 -14.80 -22.97 -1.46
N GLY A 121 -13.91 -22.03 -1.76
CA GLY A 121 -12.48 -22.26 -1.98
C GLY A 121 -12.13 -22.80 -3.37
N THR A 122 -13.11 -22.97 -4.26
CA THR A 122 -12.83 -23.41 -5.63
C THR A 122 -12.15 -22.30 -6.43
N ALA A 123 -11.12 -22.68 -7.21
CA ALA A 123 -10.41 -21.72 -8.05
C ALA A 123 -11.34 -21.19 -9.15
N VAL A 124 -11.36 -19.88 -9.31
CA VAL A 124 -12.12 -19.22 -10.38
C VAL A 124 -11.26 -19.15 -11.64
N TYR A 125 -11.85 -19.47 -12.79
CA TYR A 125 -11.14 -19.38 -14.05
C TYR A 125 -10.90 -17.91 -14.42
N LEU A 126 -9.65 -17.51 -14.40
CA LEU A 126 -9.19 -16.24 -14.95
C LEU A 126 -9.05 -16.39 -16.47
N CYS A 127 -9.83 -15.62 -17.23
CA CYS A 127 -9.74 -15.58 -18.68
C CYS A 127 -8.29 -15.33 -19.10
N ASP A 128 -7.83 -16.09 -20.09
CA ASP A 128 -6.49 -15.94 -20.61
C ASP A 128 -6.30 -14.59 -21.32
N ARG A 129 -5.07 -14.32 -21.79
CA ARG A 129 -4.74 -13.06 -22.45
C ARG A 129 -5.56 -12.83 -23.72
N HIS A 130 -5.92 -13.88 -24.45
CA HIS A 130 -6.67 -13.77 -25.70
C HIS A 130 -8.15 -13.46 -25.42
N GLU A 131 -8.77 -14.21 -24.50
CA GLU A 131 -10.15 -13.97 -24.06
C GLU A 131 -10.31 -12.59 -23.42
N ALA A 132 -9.42 -12.22 -22.49
CA ALA A 132 -9.46 -10.91 -21.84
C ALA A 132 -9.34 -9.76 -22.85
N LYS A 133 -8.50 -9.92 -23.89
CA LYS A 133 -8.42 -8.96 -25.00
C LYS A 133 -9.71 -8.93 -25.81
N SER A 134 -10.30 -10.08 -26.11
CA SER A 134 -11.58 -10.17 -26.83
C SER A 134 -12.70 -9.43 -26.11
N TYR A 135 -12.90 -9.67 -24.82
CA TYR A 135 -13.89 -8.95 -24.02
C TYR A 135 -13.59 -7.46 -23.92
N THR A 136 -12.32 -7.08 -23.73
CA THR A 136 -11.92 -5.67 -23.69
C THR A 136 -12.17 -4.97 -25.02
N LYS A 137 -11.89 -5.62 -26.16
CA LYS A 137 -12.22 -5.10 -27.49
C LYS A 137 -13.72 -4.91 -27.65
N ARG A 138 -14.54 -5.92 -27.30
CA ARG A 138 -16.01 -5.81 -27.36
C ARG A 138 -16.54 -4.64 -26.53
N LEU A 139 -15.97 -4.43 -25.35
CA LEU A 139 -16.32 -3.29 -24.49
C LEU A 139 -15.94 -1.94 -25.12
N LEU A 140 -14.73 -1.82 -25.68
CA LEU A 140 -14.30 -0.61 -26.39
C LEU A 140 -15.13 -0.37 -27.65
N THR A 141 -15.50 -1.41 -28.38
CA THR A 141 -16.43 -1.33 -29.52
C THR A 141 -17.78 -0.82 -29.07
N ALA A 142 -18.38 -1.42 -28.03
CA ALA A 142 -19.68 -0.98 -27.51
C ALA A 142 -19.63 0.48 -27.02
N ALA A 143 -18.54 0.90 -26.37
CA ALA A 143 -18.34 2.29 -25.97
C ALA A 143 -18.24 3.23 -27.18
N TRP A 144 -17.52 2.83 -28.22
CA TRP A 144 -17.39 3.60 -29.45
C TRP A 144 -18.72 3.72 -30.20
N THR A 145 -19.48 2.63 -30.33
CA THR A 145 -20.82 2.66 -30.95
C THR A 145 -21.75 3.61 -30.22
N GLN A 146 -21.81 3.58 -28.88
CA GLN A 146 -22.61 4.55 -28.12
C GLN A 146 -22.17 6.00 -28.33
N PHE A 147 -20.89 6.23 -28.61
CA PHE A 147 -20.38 7.55 -28.95
C PHE A 147 -20.79 7.98 -30.37
N GLU A 148 -20.78 7.08 -31.34
CA GLU A 148 -21.30 7.35 -32.68
C GLU A 148 -22.82 7.63 -32.65
N ASP A 149 -23.58 6.85 -31.88
CA ASP A 149 -25.02 7.04 -31.66
C ASP A 149 -25.35 8.38 -30.98
N SER A 150 -24.35 9.01 -30.35
CA SER A 150 -24.49 10.31 -29.69
C SER A 150 -24.36 11.52 -30.62
N LEU A 151 -24.14 11.28 -31.92
CA LEU A 151 -24.08 12.30 -32.95
C LEU A 151 -25.45 12.98 -33.13
N THR A 152 -25.45 14.32 -33.11
CA THR A 152 -26.68 15.10 -33.32
C THR A 152 -26.97 15.36 -34.80
N VAL A 153 -25.96 15.18 -35.66
CA VAL A 153 -26.04 15.43 -37.11
C VAL A 153 -25.34 14.27 -37.83
N ALA A 154 -25.95 13.80 -38.92
CA ALA A 154 -25.37 12.74 -39.73
C ALA A 154 -24.01 13.18 -40.31
N PRO A 155 -22.95 12.38 -40.16
CA PRO A 155 -21.63 12.70 -40.71
C PRO A 155 -21.62 12.55 -42.23
N THR A 156 -20.86 13.41 -42.91
CA THR A 156 -20.51 13.25 -44.33
C THR A 156 -19.72 11.95 -44.56
N ASP A 157 -19.64 11.47 -45.80
CA ASP A 157 -18.91 10.21 -46.09
C ASP A 157 -17.43 10.27 -45.71
N VAL A 158 -16.77 11.42 -45.91
CA VAL A 158 -15.38 11.65 -45.48
C VAL A 158 -15.26 11.57 -43.96
N GLN A 159 -16.18 12.25 -43.23
CA GLN A 159 -16.20 12.19 -41.78
C GLN A 159 -16.51 10.78 -41.27
N ARG A 160 -17.40 10.03 -41.93
CA ARG A 160 -17.76 8.65 -41.56
C ARG A 160 -16.56 7.70 -41.71
N LYS A 161 -15.83 7.80 -42.83
CA LYS A 161 -14.63 7.01 -43.06
C LYS A 161 -13.56 7.28 -42.01
N GLU A 162 -13.37 8.55 -41.67
CA GLU A 162 -12.38 8.96 -40.67
C GLU A 162 -12.81 8.59 -39.25
N LEU A 163 -14.11 8.69 -38.92
CA LEU A 163 -14.65 8.25 -37.64
C LEU A 163 -14.50 6.73 -37.46
N SER A 164 -14.75 5.94 -38.50
CA SER A 164 -14.50 4.50 -38.50
C SER A 164 -13.02 4.16 -38.29
N ALA A 165 -12.11 4.90 -38.93
CA ALA A 165 -10.67 4.74 -38.71
C ALA A 165 -10.28 5.05 -37.25
N CYS A 166 -10.81 6.15 -36.69
CA CYS A 166 -10.62 6.49 -35.27
C CYS A 166 -11.16 5.39 -34.33
N GLY A 167 -12.31 4.80 -34.64
CA GLY A 167 -12.89 3.71 -33.87
C GLY A 167 -12.02 2.45 -33.88
N SER A 168 -11.46 2.09 -35.03
CA SER A 168 -10.51 0.98 -35.14
C SER A 168 -9.27 1.21 -34.27
N ASP A 169 -8.69 2.42 -34.32
CA ASP A 169 -7.52 2.77 -33.51
C ASP A 169 -7.84 2.84 -32.02
N TYR A 170 -9.03 3.31 -31.65
CA TYR A 170 -9.52 3.30 -30.28
C TYR A 170 -9.62 1.87 -29.72
N ILE A 171 -10.15 0.92 -30.49
CA ILE A 171 -10.29 -0.48 -30.07
C ILE A 171 -8.92 -1.15 -29.87
N LYS A 172 -7.90 -0.78 -30.67
CA LYS A 172 -6.51 -1.31 -30.54
C LYS A 172 -5.86 -0.98 -29.20
N ILE A 173 -6.33 0.02 -28.45
CA ILE A 173 -5.84 0.38 -27.10
C ILE A 173 -5.80 -0.84 -26.15
N ALA A 174 -6.71 -1.82 -26.35
CA ALA A 174 -6.74 -3.07 -25.59
C ALA A 174 -5.46 -3.91 -25.72
N GLU A 175 -4.72 -3.75 -26.82
CA GLU A 175 -3.59 -4.60 -27.19
C GLU A 175 -2.24 -3.95 -26.96
N LEU A 176 -2.22 -2.63 -26.86
CA LEU A 176 -1.03 -1.81 -26.72
C LEU A 176 -0.53 -1.75 -25.27
N ASP A 177 0.76 -1.48 -25.11
CA ASP A 177 1.34 -1.13 -23.81
C ASP A 177 0.85 0.25 -23.31
N ALA A 178 1.28 0.66 -22.12
CA ALA A 178 0.80 1.89 -21.50
C ALA A 178 1.25 3.18 -22.17
N SER A 179 2.36 3.17 -22.92
CA SER A 179 2.87 4.35 -23.62
C SER A 179 2.15 4.48 -24.96
N ALA A 180 2.24 3.44 -25.79
CA ALA A 180 1.61 3.40 -27.10
C ALA A 180 0.10 3.63 -27.01
N ALA A 181 -0.58 3.03 -26.01
CA ALA A 181 -2.01 3.24 -25.83
C ALA A 181 -2.39 4.70 -25.49
N LYS A 182 -1.52 5.45 -24.81
CA LYS A 182 -1.76 6.87 -24.52
C LYS A 182 -1.58 7.72 -25.77
N ASP A 183 -0.54 7.42 -26.55
CA ASP A 183 -0.23 8.15 -27.78
C ASP A 183 -1.34 7.93 -28.82
N THR A 184 -1.76 6.68 -29.02
CA THR A 184 -2.90 6.34 -29.88
C THR A 184 -4.19 7.03 -29.42
N LEU A 185 -4.47 7.06 -28.12
CA LEU A 185 -5.66 7.73 -27.62
C LEU A 185 -5.60 9.26 -27.82
N ALA A 186 -4.43 9.86 -27.66
CA ALA A 186 -4.24 11.29 -27.90
C ALA A 186 -4.47 11.64 -29.38
N ASP A 187 -3.94 10.82 -30.29
CA ASP A 187 -4.17 10.94 -31.73
C ASP A 187 -5.67 10.80 -32.08
N VAL A 188 -6.34 9.74 -31.61
CA VAL A 188 -7.78 9.54 -31.80
C VAL A 188 -8.58 10.74 -31.28
N ALA A 189 -8.25 11.24 -30.09
CA ALA A 189 -8.94 12.39 -29.51
C ALA A 189 -8.76 13.67 -30.35
N GLN A 190 -7.57 13.87 -30.93
CA GLN A 190 -7.26 15.01 -31.80
C GLN A 190 -7.99 14.89 -33.14
N ARG A 191 -7.95 13.71 -33.78
CA ARG A 191 -8.63 13.45 -35.06
C ARG A 191 -10.14 13.64 -34.94
N VAL A 192 -10.76 13.06 -33.90
CA VAL A 192 -12.18 13.25 -33.59
C VAL A 192 -12.52 14.73 -33.36
N HIS A 193 -11.63 15.49 -32.70
CA HIS A 193 -11.83 16.92 -32.51
C HIS A 193 -11.80 17.70 -33.84
N ASN A 194 -10.87 17.36 -34.73
CA ASN A 194 -10.70 17.99 -36.03
C ASN A 194 -11.87 17.71 -37.00
N LEU A 195 -12.63 16.63 -36.79
CA LEU A 195 -13.83 16.33 -37.58
C LEU A 195 -14.97 17.35 -37.39
N ASN A 196 -14.90 18.18 -36.35
CA ASN A 196 -15.88 19.23 -36.02
C ASN A 196 -17.33 18.71 -35.95
N LEU A 197 -17.50 17.45 -35.53
CA LEU A 197 -18.81 16.82 -35.32
C LEU A 197 -19.42 17.27 -33.99
N ARG A 198 -20.74 17.44 -33.99
CA ARG A 198 -21.51 17.76 -32.78
C ARG A 198 -22.00 16.47 -32.13
N PHE A 199 -21.57 16.26 -30.88
CA PHE A 199 -21.98 15.16 -30.03
C PHE A 199 -22.79 15.73 -28.87
N THR A 200 -23.64 14.91 -28.25
CA THR A 200 -24.08 15.20 -26.89
C THR A 200 -22.86 15.28 -25.96
N ASP A 201 -22.85 16.23 -25.01
CA ASP A 201 -21.72 16.47 -24.10
C ASP A 201 -21.28 15.21 -23.33
N ASP A 202 -22.20 14.28 -23.13
CA ASP A 202 -22.01 13.07 -22.36
C ASP A 202 -21.26 11.99 -23.15
N GLY A 203 -21.59 11.78 -24.44
CA GLY A 203 -20.99 10.73 -25.28
C GLY A 203 -19.48 10.89 -25.46
N ARG A 204 -19.02 12.10 -25.83
CA ARG A 204 -17.59 12.39 -26.03
C ARG A 204 -16.79 12.23 -24.74
N ARG A 205 -17.34 12.67 -23.60
CA ARG A 205 -16.67 12.57 -22.29
C ARG A 205 -16.49 11.11 -21.87
N ARG A 206 -17.52 10.28 -22.06
CA ARG A 206 -17.51 8.85 -21.71
C ARG A 206 -16.47 8.05 -22.50
N VAL A 207 -16.43 8.17 -23.83
CA VAL A 207 -15.44 7.43 -24.65
C VAL A 207 -14.01 7.82 -24.34
N LEU A 208 -13.73 9.11 -24.19
CA LEU A 208 -12.39 9.58 -23.81
C LEU A 208 -12.02 9.13 -22.38
N HIS A 209 -12.99 9.07 -21.47
CA HIS A 209 -12.77 8.57 -20.11
C HIS A 209 -12.40 7.08 -20.10
N LEU A 210 -13.19 6.24 -20.78
CA LEU A 210 -12.92 4.81 -20.93
C LEU A 210 -11.59 4.56 -21.65
N GLY A 211 -11.32 5.30 -22.73
CA GLY A 211 -10.05 5.19 -23.45
C GLY A 211 -8.85 5.51 -22.56
N ARG A 212 -8.92 6.61 -21.79
CA ARG A 212 -7.85 7.00 -20.85
C ARG A 212 -7.66 5.98 -19.74
N TYR A 213 -8.74 5.33 -19.35
CA TYR A 213 -8.71 4.27 -18.37
C TYR A 213 -7.95 3.05 -18.91
N PHE A 214 -8.32 2.53 -20.09
CA PHE A 214 -7.68 1.37 -20.72
C PHE A 214 -6.26 1.65 -21.21
N ALA A 215 -5.92 2.92 -21.50
CA ALA A 215 -4.54 3.31 -21.77
C ALA A 215 -3.61 3.08 -20.56
N LYS A 216 -4.13 3.04 -19.33
CA LYS A 216 -3.34 2.92 -18.10
C LYS A 216 -3.52 1.60 -17.36
N ARG A 217 -4.57 0.82 -17.65
CA ARG A 217 -5.00 -0.31 -16.83
C ARG A 217 -5.37 -1.53 -17.66
N TYR A 218 -5.19 -2.70 -17.06
CA TYR A 218 -5.81 -3.95 -17.53
C TYR A 218 -7.09 -4.21 -16.73
N VAL A 219 -8.05 -4.84 -17.39
CA VAL A 219 -9.24 -5.43 -16.77
C VAL A 219 -9.06 -6.94 -16.82
N PHE A 220 -9.18 -7.59 -15.68
CA PHE A 220 -9.24 -9.04 -15.62
C PHE A 220 -10.68 -9.47 -15.88
N TRP A 221 -10.85 -10.59 -16.56
CA TRP A 221 -12.16 -11.16 -16.83
C TRP A 221 -12.21 -12.53 -16.18
N LEU A 222 -13.26 -12.80 -15.43
CA LEU A 222 -13.42 -14.02 -14.64
C LEU A 222 -14.60 -14.79 -15.19
N ARG A 223 -14.40 -16.09 -15.39
CA ARG A 223 -15.48 -17.01 -15.73
C ARG A 223 -15.95 -17.71 -14.47
N LEU A 224 -17.25 -17.61 -14.21
CA LEU A 224 -17.89 -18.06 -12.98
C LEU A 224 -19.02 -19.02 -13.30
N ASN A 225 -19.11 -20.09 -12.51
CA ASN A 225 -20.27 -20.95 -12.50
C ASN A 225 -21.38 -20.32 -11.63
N ALA A 226 -22.03 -19.28 -12.15
CA ALA A 226 -23.07 -18.52 -11.47
C ALA A 226 -24.19 -18.13 -12.45
N LYS A 227 -25.37 -17.78 -11.94
CA LYS A 227 -26.51 -17.32 -12.76
C LYS A 227 -26.73 -15.81 -12.63
N PRO A 228 -27.26 -15.11 -13.64
CA PRO A 228 -27.71 -13.73 -13.46
C PRO A 228 -28.75 -13.64 -12.34
N GLY A 229 -28.78 -12.54 -11.59
CA GLY A 229 -29.67 -12.38 -10.44
C GLY A 229 -29.19 -13.03 -9.14
N THR A 230 -28.01 -13.70 -9.13
CA THR A 230 -27.49 -14.37 -7.93
C THR A 230 -26.42 -13.54 -7.24
N ARG A 231 -26.28 -13.73 -5.92
CA ARG A 231 -25.19 -13.14 -5.16
C ARG A 231 -23.95 -14.00 -5.27
N VAL A 232 -22.84 -13.39 -5.66
CA VAL A 232 -21.53 -14.04 -5.74
C VAL A 232 -20.60 -13.42 -4.71
N ARG A 233 -19.81 -14.27 -4.06
CA ARG A 233 -18.72 -13.84 -3.18
C ARG A 233 -17.40 -14.37 -3.72
N LEU A 234 -16.46 -13.46 -3.96
CA LEU A 234 -15.14 -13.76 -4.49
C LEU A 234 -14.06 -13.26 -3.56
N ASP A 235 -13.06 -14.11 -3.35
CA ASP A 235 -11.87 -13.82 -2.58
C ASP A 235 -10.68 -13.80 -3.53
N PHE A 236 -9.92 -12.71 -3.55
CA PHE A 236 -8.70 -12.63 -4.33
C PHE A 236 -7.52 -12.11 -3.53
N SER A 237 -6.36 -12.71 -3.77
CA SER A 237 -5.10 -12.39 -3.10
C SER A 237 -4.07 -11.97 -4.11
N TYR A 238 -3.28 -10.95 -3.79
CA TYR A 238 -2.14 -10.56 -4.62
C TYR A 238 -1.05 -9.88 -3.83
N ARG A 239 0.20 -10.01 -4.31
CA ARG A 239 1.36 -9.32 -3.76
C ARG A 239 1.95 -8.34 -4.76
N HIS A 240 2.24 -7.14 -4.30
CA HIS A 240 2.99 -6.12 -5.04
C HIS A 240 4.12 -5.54 -4.18
N ARG A 241 5.13 -4.96 -4.83
CA ARG A 241 6.23 -4.29 -4.12
C ARG A 241 5.74 -2.99 -3.48
N PHE A 242 5.86 -2.90 -2.17
CA PHE A 242 5.43 -1.77 -1.35
C PHE A 242 6.19 -0.48 -1.70
N ALA A 243 7.46 -0.60 -2.11
CA ALA A 243 8.27 0.54 -2.54
C ALA A 243 7.71 1.29 -3.77
N ALA A 244 6.83 0.67 -4.56
CA ALA A 244 6.23 1.31 -5.74
C ALA A 244 5.11 2.31 -5.41
N ASP A 245 4.61 2.33 -4.17
CA ASP A 245 3.52 3.23 -3.73
C ASP A 245 4.02 4.38 -2.82
N TYR A 246 5.29 4.36 -2.42
CA TYR A 246 5.95 5.41 -1.65
C TYR A 246 7.01 6.09 -2.51
N GLU A 247 6.59 7.10 -3.28
CA GLU A 247 7.56 8.00 -3.88
C GLU A 247 8.37 8.67 -2.75
N PRO A 248 9.72 8.70 -2.86
CA PRO A 248 10.54 9.36 -1.87
C PRO A 248 10.14 10.82 -1.79
N LYS A 249 9.93 11.32 -0.56
CA LYS A 249 9.75 12.76 -0.35
C LYS A 249 11.00 13.47 -0.85
N GLN A 250 10.84 14.53 -1.64
CA GLN A 250 11.94 15.40 -2.02
C GLN A 250 12.68 15.88 -0.75
N ILE A 251 14.01 15.87 -0.80
CA ILE A 251 14.88 16.32 0.30
C ILE A 251 14.82 17.86 0.33
N SER A 252 13.73 18.42 0.83
CA SER A 252 13.55 19.88 0.92
C SER A 252 13.77 20.45 2.32
N ASN A 253 13.86 19.59 3.34
CA ASN A 253 14.10 20.00 4.73
C ASN A 253 14.69 18.87 5.59
N PHE A 254 15.05 19.18 6.85
CA PHE A 254 15.60 18.21 7.82
C PHE A 254 14.71 16.98 8.02
N PHE A 255 13.38 17.14 8.02
CA PHE A 255 12.46 16.01 8.14
C PHE A 255 12.46 15.12 6.88
N GLY A 256 12.64 15.71 5.70
CA GLY A 256 12.87 15.03 4.43
C GLY A 256 14.18 14.24 4.47
N LEU A 257 15.27 14.87 4.90
CA LEU A 257 16.57 14.20 5.10
C LEU A 257 16.46 13.04 6.09
N LEU A 258 15.80 13.22 7.24
CA LEU A 258 15.58 12.16 8.21
C LEU A 258 14.76 11.00 7.63
N SER A 259 13.72 11.29 6.84
CA SER A 259 12.95 10.25 6.15
C SER A 259 13.76 9.51 5.10
N TRP A 260 14.62 10.23 4.38
CA TRP A 260 15.55 9.66 3.40
C TRP A 260 16.58 8.76 4.08
N VAL A 261 17.20 9.21 5.19
CA VAL A 261 18.12 8.40 6.00
C VAL A 261 17.42 7.14 6.52
N LYS A 262 16.20 7.28 7.05
CA LYS A 262 15.39 6.14 7.49
C LYS A 262 15.16 5.14 6.36
N GLN A 263 14.84 5.62 5.15
CA GLN A 263 14.66 4.76 3.99
C GLN A 263 15.98 4.10 3.55
N PHE A 264 17.09 4.85 3.55
CA PHE A 264 18.42 4.37 3.18
C PHE A 264 18.90 3.23 4.09
N ILE A 265 18.68 3.37 5.41
CA ILE A 265 19.01 2.31 6.37
C ILE A 265 17.96 1.17 6.40
N GLY A 266 17.00 1.19 5.47
CA GLY A 266 15.95 0.18 5.34
C GLY A 266 14.94 0.19 6.49
N GLN A 267 14.71 1.33 7.16
CA GLN A 267 13.68 1.44 8.18
C GLN A 267 12.27 1.47 7.55
N GLU A 268 11.39 0.55 7.97
CA GLU A 268 9.98 0.58 7.55
C GLU A 268 9.31 1.90 7.99
N PRO A 269 8.46 2.51 7.14
CA PRO A 269 7.82 3.78 7.47
C PRO A 269 6.80 3.58 8.59
N SER A 270 6.84 4.44 9.61
CA SER A 270 5.84 4.46 10.70
C SER A 270 4.45 4.95 10.27
N ARG A 271 4.28 5.25 8.98
CA ARG A 271 3.03 5.69 8.36
C ARG A 271 2.78 4.84 7.12
N HIS A 272 1.70 4.08 7.17
CA HIS A 272 1.18 3.34 6.05
C HIS A 272 0.09 4.15 5.34
N VAL A 273 0.18 4.27 4.01
CA VAL A 273 -0.75 5.00 3.14
C VAL A 273 -1.14 4.04 2.05
N VAL A 274 -2.30 3.39 2.20
CA VAL A 274 -2.73 2.29 1.35
C VAL A 274 -3.88 2.78 0.46
N PRO A 275 -3.76 2.70 -0.89
CA PRO A 275 -4.86 3.06 -1.77
C PRO A 275 -6.00 2.07 -1.62
N ILE A 276 -7.21 2.55 -1.39
CA ILE A 276 -8.39 1.72 -1.16
C ILE A 276 -8.98 1.24 -2.49
N SER A 277 -9.07 -0.07 -2.66
CA SER A 277 -9.64 -0.66 -3.88
C SER A 277 -11.16 -0.67 -3.80
N PHE A 278 -11.87 -0.60 -4.93
CA PHE A 278 -13.35 -0.73 -5.01
C PHE A 278 -14.20 0.22 -4.13
N HIS A 279 -13.61 1.20 -3.44
CA HIS A 279 -14.33 2.10 -2.53
C HIS A 279 -15.52 2.79 -3.21
N GLY A 280 -15.36 3.14 -4.48
CA GLY A 280 -16.39 3.79 -5.28
C GLY A 280 -17.43 2.85 -5.90
N LEU A 281 -17.28 1.55 -5.74
CA LEU A 281 -18.12 0.52 -6.36
C LEU A 281 -18.95 -0.26 -5.32
N THR A 282 -18.74 0.04 -4.04
CA THR A 282 -19.37 -0.70 -2.94
C THR A 282 -20.23 0.21 -2.07
N ARG A 283 -21.29 -0.37 -1.54
CA ARG A 283 -22.05 0.25 -0.45
C ARG A 283 -21.30 0.11 0.87
N GLY A 284 -20.84 -1.07 1.23
CA GLY A 284 -20.06 -1.31 2.46
C GLY A 284 -18.60 -1.55 2.16
N TYR A 285 -17.69 -0.80 2.79
CA TYR A 285 -16.26 -1.01 2.68
C TYR A 285 -15.63 -1.23 4.06
N HIS A 286 -14.87 -2.32 4.20
CA HIS A 286 -14.18 -2.70 5.42
C HIS A 286 -12.69 -2.87 5.12
N PHE A 287 -11.86 -2.06 5.77
CA PHE A 287 -10.41 -2.10 5.66
C PHE A 287 -9.80 -2.64 6.95
N GLU A 288 -8.89 -3.59 6.81
CA GLU A 288 -8.04 -4.06 7.88
C GLU A 288 -6.57 -4.02 7.47
N LEU A 289 -5.71 -3.49 8.35
CA LEU A 289 -4.25 -3.59 8.20
C LEU A 289 -3.68 -4.29 9.42
N GLU A 290 -3.15 -5.49 9.25
CA GLU A 290 -2.40 -6.15 10.32
C GLU A 290 -1.06 -5.43 10.51
N VAL A 291 -0.80 -5.03 11.76
CA VAL A 291 0.51 -4.48 12.12
C VAL A 291 1.33 -5.55 12.85
N PRO A 292 2.68 -5.50 12.75
CA PRO A 292 3.53 -6.43 13.49
C PRO A 292 3.20 -6.53 14.99
N GLN A 293 3.42 -7.69 15.58
CA GLN A 293 3.08 -7.98 16.99
C GLN A 293 3.77 -7.03 17.99
N ASP A 294 4.97 -6.57 17.65
CA ASP A 294 5.79 -5.60 18.39
C ASP A 294 5.35 -4.14 18.20
N CYS A 295 4.27 -3.90 17.45
CA CYS A 295 3.73 -2.59 17.16
C CYS A 295 2.28 -2.43 17.64
N TYR A 296 1.80 -1.18 17.62
CA TYR A 296 0.39 -0.85 17.78
C TYR A 296 0.01 0.33 16.90
N VAL A 297 -1.28 0.41 16.55
CA VAL A 297 -1.83 1.52 15.76
C VAL A 297 -2.01 2.75 16.64
N THR A 298 -1.35 3.85 16.32
CA THR A 298 -1.48 5.13 17.04
C THR A 298 -2.57 6.04 16.49
N SER A 299 -2.85 5.95 15.19
CA SER A 299 -3.94 6.69 14.55
C SER A 299 -4.27 6.04 13.21
N GLN A 300 -5.54 6.04 12.84
CA GLN A 300 -6.03 5.54 11.56
C GLN A 300 -7.17 6.44 11.07
N HIS A 301 -7.21 6.71 9.77
CA HIS A 301 -8.25 7.50 9.13
C HIS A 301 -8.21 7.35 7.61
N PHE A 302 -9.30 7.67 6.94
CA PHE A 302 -9.33 7.82 5.49
C PHE A 302 -8.85 9.21 5.05
N MET A 303 -8.25 9.30 3.86
CA MET A 303 -7.82 10.57 3.29
C MET A 303 -7.88 10.58 1.76
N LEU A 304 -7.94 11.79 1.20
CA LEU A 304 -7.87 12.00 -0.25
C LEU A 304 -6.42 12.03 -0.74
N GLU A 305 -6.22 11.61 -1.99
CA GLU A 305 -4.92 11.66 -2.68
C GLU A 305 -4.25 13.04 -2.62
N GLY A 306 -5.02 14.11 -2.86
CA GLY A 306 -4.51 15.49 -2.82
C GLY A 306 -4.06 15.97 -1.44
N ASP A 307 -4.48 15.28 -0.38
CA ASP A 307 -4.19 15.67 1.00
C ASP A 307 -3.04 14.88 1.62
N ARG A 308 -2.40 13.94 0.90
CA ARG A 308 -1.32 13.05 1.41
C ARG A 308 -0.21 13.78 2.17
N ASN A 309 0.15 14.98 1.71
CA ASN A 309 1.23 15.79 2.27
C ASN A 309 0.77 16.81 3.34
N ARG A 310 -0.53 16.94 3.58
CA ARG A 310 -1.08 17.84 4.60
C ARG A 310 -0.94 17.25 6.01
N ARG A 311 -1.12 18.11 7.02
CA ARG A 311 -1.17 17.67 8.44
C ARG A 311 -2.38 16.75 8.66
N ARG A 312 -2.25 15.77 9.55
CA ARG A 312 -3.29 14.76 9.83
C ARG A 312 -4.66 15.36 10.15
N VAL A 313 -4.70 16.39 10.99
CA VAL A 313 -5.94 17.09 11.36
C VAL A 313 -6.66 17.66 10.12
N ARG A 314 -5.90 18.22 9.18
CA ARG A 314 -6.46 18.75 7.91
C ARG A 314 -6.85 17.64 6.95
N GLN A 315 -6.10 16.54 6.89
CA GLN A 315 -6.48 15.36 6.11
C GLN A 315 -7.84 14.83 6.55
N ARG A 316 -8.01 14.64 7.86
CA ARG A 316 -9.26 14.17 8.46
C ARG A 316 -10.41 15.13 8.19
N ALA A 317 -10.27 16.41 8.54
CA ALA A 317 -11.33 17.40 8.31
C ALA A 317 -11.73 17.53 6.83
N SER A 318 -10.77 17.47 5.91
CA SER A 318 -11.02 17.50 4.46
C SER A 318 -11.78 16.25 4.00
N PHE A 319 -11.38 15.07 4.49
CA PHE A 319 -12.04 13.82 4.16
C PHE A 319 -13.44 13.72 4.76
N ASP A 320 -13.64 14.14 6.02
CA ASP A 320 -14.94 14.13 6.68
C ASP A 320 -15.93 15.06 5.97
N ALA A 321 -15.48 16.26 5.59
CA ALA A 321 -16.29 17.19 4.80
C ALA A 321 -16.65 16.58 3.43
N HIS A 322 -15.72 15.88 2.80
CA HIS A 322 -15.96 15.18 1.55
C HIS A 322 -16.95 14.02 1.74
N ALA A 323 -16.76 13.14 2.72
CA ALA A 323 -17.68 12.03 3.00
C ALA A 323 -19.11 12.56 3.26
N LYS A 324 -19.23 13.60 4.09
CA LYS A 324 -20.51 14.22 4.44
C LYS A 324 -21.23 14.81 3.23
N SER A 325 -20.52 15.42 2.28
CA SER A 325 -21.15 15.99 1.08
C SER A 325 -21.79 14.93 0.17
N TYR A 326 -21.41 13.66 0.31
CA TYR A 326 -21.97 12.54 -0.45
C TYR A 326 -22.85 11.61 0.39
N GLY A 327 -23.18 12.00 1.64
CA GLY A 327 -23.95 11.15 2.55
C GLY A 327 -23.22 9.86 2.97
N ALA A 328 -21.90 9.83 2.84
CA ALA A 328 -21.09 8.71 3.29
C ALA A 328 -20.90 8.75 4.80
N SER A 329 -20.85 7.57 5.44
CA SER A 329 -20.48 7.44 6.85
C SER A 329 -19.17 6.68 6.99
N ILE A 330 -18.41 7.01 8.04
CA ILE A 330 -17.12 6.40 8.34
C ILE A 330 -17.03 6.06 9.82
N ALA A 331 -16.34 4.96 10.13
CA ALA A 331 -16.09 4.52 11.49
C ALA A 331 -14.70 3.87 11.61
N GLY A 332 -14.25 3.65 12.85
CA GLY A 332 -12.99 2.96 13.17
C GLY A 332 -11.83 3.88 13.51
N GLU A 333 -11.90 5.19 13.29
CA GLU A 333 -10.80 6.12 13.62
C GLU A 333 -10.40 6.08 15.11
N ASP A 334 -11.38 5.81 15.95
CA ASP A 334 -11.31 5.75 17.40
C ASP A 334 -10.91 4.37 17.94
N GLU A 335 -10.78 3.36 17.07
CA GLU A 335 -10.28 2.01 17.39
C GLU A 335 -8.74 1.92 17.38
N SER A 336 -8.05 3.06 17.39
CA SER A 336 -6.58 3.11 17.51
C SER A 336 -6.10 2.58 18.88
N GLY A 337 -5.01 1.80 18.88
CA GLY A 337 -4.34 1.28 20.06
C GLY A 337 -4.02 -0.22 20.00
N GLY A 338 -4.65 -0.94 19.06
CA GLY A 338 -4.57 -2.38 18.91
C GLY A 338 -3.45 -2.85 17.96
N SER A 339 -3.42 -4.15 17.68
CA SER A 339 -2.50 -4.82 16.75
C SER A 339 -2.97 -4.84 15.29
N PHE A 340 -4.13 -4.25 15.00
CA PHE A 340 -4.64 -4.10 13.65
C PHE A 340 -5.28 -2.73 13.49
N SER A 341 -5.26 -2.24 12.26
CA SER A 341 -6.03 -1.09 11.84
C SER A 341 -7.39 -1.58 11.38
N HIS A 342 -8.45 -0.85 11.72
CA HIS A 342 -9.82 -1.20 11.42
C HIS A 342 -10.56 0.07 10.99
N LEU A 343 -10.93 0.16 9.72
CA LEU A 343 -11.66 1.30 9.18
C LEU A 343 -12.87 0.80 8.38
N TYR A 344 -14.03 1.41 8.66
CA TYR A 344 -15.26 1.12 7.96
C TYR A 344 -15.76 2.35 7.25
N ALA A 345 -16.34 2.15 6.09
CA ALA A 345 -17.08 3.20 5.42
C ALA A 345 -18.32 2.67 4.71
N HIS A 346 -19.34 3.51 4.66
CA HIS A 346 -20.57 3.25 3.94
C HIS A 346 -20.77 4.32 2.87
N ASN A 347 -21.07 3.91 1.64
CA ASN A 347 -21.32 4.74 0.46
C ASN A 347 -20.18 5.73 0.17
N LEU A 348 -18.94 5.25 0.23
CA LEU A 348 -17.79 6.09 -0.10
C LEU A 348 -17.91 6.63 -1.54
N PRO A 349 -17.70 7.94 -1.75
CA PRO A 349 -17.84 8.52 -3.06
C PRO A 349 -16.76 8.00 -4.00
N SER A 350 -17.16 7.61 -5.20
CA SER A 350 -16.25 7.48 -6.33
C SER A 350 -16.18 8.80 -7.08
N VAL A 351 -15.11 9.55 -6.90
CA VAL A 351 -14.87 10.72 -7.76
C VAL A 351 -13.70 10.43 -8.67
N VAL A 352 -13.98 10.49 -9.97
CA VAL A 352 -12.97 10.42 -11.03
C VAL A 352 -11.83 11.39 -10.70
N ARG A 353 -10.60 10.86 -10.54
CA ARG A 353 -9.35 11.56 -10.14
C ARG A 353 -9.17 11.87 -8.65
N LYS A 354 -10.04 11.43 -7.75
CA LYS A 354 -9.81 11.51 -6.30
C LYS A 354 -9.73 10.11 -5.71
N GLN A 355 -8.54 9.52 -5.73
CA GLN A 355 -8.31 8.24 -5.07
C GLN A 355 -8.38 8.41 -3.54
N VAL A 356 -9.11 7.50 -2.89
CA VAL A 356 -9.16 7.40 -1.43
C VAL A 356 -8.03 6.49 -0.92
N TYR A 357 -7.42 6.89 0.19
CA TYR A 357 -6.36 6.16 0.89
C TYR A 357 -6.75 5.91 2.35
N ALA A 358 -6.36 4.75 2.88
CA ALA A 358 -6.27 4.51 4.32
C ALA A 358 -4.90 5.00 4.82
N SER A 359 -4.90 5.89 5.82
CA SER A 359 -3.70 6.41 6.47
C SER A 359 -3.58 5.82 7.86
N VAL A 360 -2.68 4.85 8.03
CA VAL A 360 -2.44 4.17 9.31
C VAL A 360 -1.08 4.58 9.86
N HIS A 361 -1.01 4.93 11.14
CA HIS A 361 0.24 5.24 11.81
C HIS A 361 0.53 4.20 12.87
N VAL A 362 1.75 3.67 12.84
CA VAL A 362 2.21 2.62 13.75
C VAL A 362 3.33 3.13 14.63
N ALA A 363 3.37 2.62 15.86
CA ALA A 363 4.48 2.83 16.78
C ALA A 363 4.84 1.51 17.45
N GLU A 364 6.08 1.42 17.92
CA GLU A 364 6.57 0.28 18.69
C GLU A 364 5.82 0.15 20.02
N ARG A 365 5.52 -1.09 20.41
CA ARG A 365 4.92 -1.48 21.67
C ARG A 365 6.01 -1.63 22.76
N PRO A 366 5.88 -0.94 23.90
CA PRO A 366 6.70 -1.20 25.10
C PRO A 366 6.60 -2.69 25.56
N PRO A 367 7.69 -3.40 25.95
CA PRO A 367 9.08 -2.97 26.12
C PRO A 367 9.85 -2.68 24.83
N GLY A 368 9.66 -3.44 23.75
CA GLY A 368 10.24 -3.17 22.43
C GLY A 368 11.77 -2.99 22.38
N THR A 369 12.28 -2.67 21.20
CA THR A 369 13.69 -2.39 20.94
C THR A 369 14.16 -1.12 21.63
N THR A 370 13.31 -0.12 21.85
CA THR A 370 13.67 1.10 22.60
C THR A 370 14.08 0.84 24.05
N ALA A 371 13.47 -0.14 24.72
CA ALA A 371 13.90 -0.52 26.08
C ALA A 371 15.30 -1.14 26.08
N ILE A 372 15.62 -1.94 25.06
CA ILE A 372 16.94 -2.57 24.92
C ILE A 372 18.02 -1.50 24.76
N VAL A 373 17.80 -0.54 23.86
CA VAL A 373 18.76 0.55 23.63
C VAL A 373 18.92 1.41 24.88
N LEU A 374 17.83 1.68 25.58
CA LEU A 374 17.90 2.39 26.86
C LEU A 374 18.80 1.66 27.86
N TRP A 375 18.59 0.35 28.09
CA TRP A 375 19.41 -0.41 29.02
C TRP A 375 20.88 -0.46 28.61
N LEU A 376 21.16 -0.68 27.33
CA LEU A 376 22.52 -0.62 26.80
C LEU A 376 23.19 0.73 27.06
N SER A 377 22.47 1.83 26.81
CA SER A 377 22.96 3.18 27.10
C SER A 377 23.17 3.41 28.59
N VAL A 378 22.26 2.95 29.46
CA VAL A 378 22.42 3.01 30.92
C VAL A 378 23.69 2.28 31.36
N PHE A 379 23.90 1.04 30.90
CA PHE A 379 25.10 0.27 31.26
C PHE A 379 26.37 0.93 30.74
N ALA A 380 26.39 1.41 29.50
CA ALA A 380 27.55 2.12 28.97
C ALA A 380 27.84 3.43 29.72
N ALA A 381 26.80 4.19 30.08
CA ALA A 381 26.94 5.43 30.84
C ALA A 381 27.47 5.15 32.26
N LEU A 382 26.96 4.12 32.93
CA LEU A 382 27.47 3.69 34.24
C LEU A 382 28.94 3.26 34.15
N SER A 383 29.30 2.44 33.15
CA SER A 383 30.69 2.07 32.89
C SER A 383 31.58 3.29 32.65
N ALA A 384 31.12 4.26 31.86
CA ALA A 384 31.87 5.48 31.56
C ALA A 384 32.06 6.37 32.80
N VAL A 385 31.02 6.53 33.64
CA VAL A 385 31.10 7.26 34.91
C VAL A 385 32.10 6.60 35.85
N MET A 386 32.00 5.28 36.02
CA MET A 386 32.93 4.54 36.86
C MET A 386 34.36 4.64 36.33
N LEU A 387 34.57 4.49 35.02
CA LEU A 387 35.88 4.61 34.40
C LEU A 387 36.47 6.00 34.57
N THR A 388 35.68 7.06 34.43
CA THR A 388 36.10 8.45 34.63
C THR A 388 36.52 8.70 36.08
N ARG A 389 35.73 8.21 37.04
CA ARG A 389 36.00 8.38 38.49
C ARG A 389 37.21 7.59 38.94
N LEU A 390 37.37 6.38 38.44
CA LEU A 390 38.48 5.49 38.77
C LEU A 390 39.68 5.68 37.83
N TRP A 391 39.63 6.64 36.91
CA TRP A 391 40.64 6.78 35.85
C TRP A 391 42.06 6.87 36.40
N ASN A 392 42.27 7.65 37.46
CA ASN A 392 43.59 7.82 38.05
C ASN A 392 44.08 6.53 38.74
N ALA A 393 43.20 5.80 39.41
CA ALA A 393 43.52 4.52 40.06
C ALA A 393 43.75 3.40 39.02
N LEU A 394 42.98 3.39 37.93
CA LEU A 394 43.13 2.47 36.82
C LEU A 394 44.31 2.84 35.92
N ALA A 395 44.72 4.11 35.88
CA ALA A 395 45.92 4.54 35.16
C ALA A 395 47.21 4.28 35.97
N ALA A 396 47.10 4.00 37.27
CA ALA A 396 48.22 3.56 38.10
C ALA A 396 48.61 2.11 37.74
N THR A 397 49.91 1.82 37.79
CA THR A 397 50.59 0.70 37.12
C THR A 397 50.38 -0.69 37.72
N ASP A 398 49.44 -0.87 38.65
CA ASP A 398 49.20 -2.19 39.25
C ASP A 398 48.29 -3.08 38.38
N LEU A 399 48.73 -4.33 38.20
CA LEU A 399 48.08 -5.38 37.42
C LEU A 399 46.61 -5.63 37.81
N GLN A 400 46.23 -5.36 39.07
CA GLN A 400 44.84 -5.54 39.55
C GLN A 400 43.81 -4.67 38.85
N GLY A 401 44.19 -3.51 38.33
CA GLY A 401 43.23 -2.68 37.61
C GLY A 401 42.91 -3.22 36.20
N ILE A 402 43.69 -4.16 35.65
CA ILE A 402 43.46 -4.75 34.32
C ILE A 402 42.17 -5.57 34.32
N ASP A 403 41.95 -6.37 35.35
CA ASP A 403 40.74 -7.20 35.50
C ASP A 403 39.48 -6.35 35.65
N ILE A 404 39.58 -5.25 36.41
CA ILE A 404 38.48 -4.33 36.65
C ILE A 404 38.10 -3.57 35.37
N ALA A 405 39.08 -3.04 34.63
CA ALA A 405 38.81 -2.32 33.40
C ALA A 405 38.29 -3.24 32.27
N ALA A 406 38.81 -4.46 32.17
CA ALA A 406 38.31 -5.48 31.24
C ALA A 406 36.86 -5.90 31.56
N LEU A 407 36.49 -6.02 32.84
CA LEU A 407 35.13 -6.30 33.27
C LEU A 407 34.15 -5.18 32.83
N PHE A 408 34.54 -3.91 32.97
CA PHE A 408 33.69 -2.77 32.58
C PHE A 408 33.56 -2.60 31.07
N VAL A 409 34.58 -2.99 30.32
CA VAL A 409 34.57 -3.06 28.86
C VAL A 409 33.71 -4.25 28.36
N ALA A 410 33.70 -5.36 29.09
CA ALA A 410 32.92 -6.54 28.75
C ALA A 410 31.41 -6.35 28.95
N LEU A 411 30.98 -5.51 29.90
CA LEU A 411 29.55 -5.29 30.22
C LEU A 411 28.70 -4.85 29.01
N PRO A 412 29.07 -3.82 28.22
CA PRO A 412 28.29 -3.48 27.03
C PRO A 412 28.37 -4.55 25.93
N GLY A 413 29.46 -5.31 25.85
CA GLY A 413 29.62 -6.43 24.92
C GLY A 413 28.72 -7.62 25.26
N LEU A 414 28.63 -7.99 26.55
CA LEU A 414 27.73 -9.03 27.06
C LEU A 414 26.27 -8.64 26.87
N ALA A 415 25.93 -7.38 27.15
CA ALA A 415 24.60 -6.87 26.90
C ALA A 415 24.26 -6.91 25.40
N ALA A 416 25.18 -6.47 24.52
CA ALA A 416 25.00 -6.55 23.08
C ALA A 416 24.81 -7.99 22.58
N ALA A 417 25.57 -8.96 23.12
CA ALA A 417 25.45 -10.37 22.78
C ALA A 417 24.12 -10.99 23.26
N TRP A 418 23.68 -10.67 24.48
CA TRP A 418 22.39 -11.09 25.02
C TRP A 418 21.23 -10.57 24.16
N PHE A 419 21.28 -9.30 23.79
CA PHE A 419 20.24 -8.68 22.97
C PHE A 419 20.31 -9.08 21.50
N ALA A 420 21.49 -9.35 20.94
CA ALA A 420 21.64 -9.85 19.57
C ALA A 420 20.85 -11.15 19.35
N ARG A 421 20.75 -12.01 20.37
CA ARG A 421 19.92 -13.22 20.35
C ARG A 421 18.43 -12.91 20.30
N VAL A 422 17.97 -11.88 21.01
CA VAL A 422 16.57 -11.39 20.96
C VAL A 422 16.23 -10.84 19.56
N PHE A 423 17.19 -10.19 18.89
CA PHE A 423 17.04 -9.64 17.54
C PHE A 423 17.19 -10.67 16.40
N GLN A 424 17.40 -11.96 16.68
CA GLN A 424 17.52 -12.98 15.61
C GLN A 424 16.17 -13.24 14.91
N HIS A 425 15.05 -13.03 15.61
CA HIS A 425 13.71 -13.31 15.10
C HIS A 425 12.92 -12.05 14.71
N GLU A 426 13.37 -10.88 15.15
CA GLU A 426 12.73 -9.59 14.85
C GLU A 426 13.48 -8.90 13.71
N GLY A 427 12.74 -8.50 12.68
CA GLY A 427 13.30 -7.79 11.53
C GLY A 427 14.08 -6.55 11.93
N ARG A 428 15.42 -6.59 11.80
CA ARG A 428 16.36 -5.47 12.10
C ARG A 428 15.97 -4.14 11.41
N TYR A 429 15.16 -4.21 10.36
CA TYR A 429 14.58 -3.09 9.63
C TYR A 429 13.52 -2.30 10.42
N ARG A 430 12.93 -2.85 11.49
CA ARG A 430 11.85 -2.19 12.26
C ARG A 430 12.33 -1.35 13.44
N VAL A 431 13.59 -1.52 13.84
CA VAL A 431 14.21 -0.78 14.93
C VAL A 431 14.10 0.73 14.64
N PRO A 432 13.43 1.52 15.52
CA PRO A 432 13.28 2.95 15.34
C PRO A 432 14.64 3.63 15.15
N PHE A 433 14.70 4.67 14.31
CA PHE A 433 15.92 5.45 14.13
C PHE A 433 16.57 5.89 15.44
N VAL A 434 15.77 6.27 16.44
CA VAL A 434 16.25 6.64 17.78
C VAL A 434 17.01 5.48 18.44
N SER A 435 16.45 4.27 18.39
CA SER A 435 17.10 3.05 18.86
C SER A 435 18.40 2.79 18.09
N ARG A 436 18.41 2.93 16.76
CA ARG A 436 19.64 2.75 15.96
C ARG A 436 20.72 3.78 16.28
N ALA A 437 20.36 5.05 16.40
CA ALA A 437 21.26 6.11 16.77
C ALA A 437 21.80 5.91 18.20
N GLY A 438 20.93 5.53 19.14
CA GLY A 438 21.32 5.19 20.50
C GLY A 438 22.28 4.01 20.55
N LEU A 439 22.01 2.94 19.79
CA LEU A 439 22.92 1.79 19.65
C LEU A 439 24.27 2.19 19.06
N ALA A 440 24.28 3.02 18.02
CA ALA A 440 25.51 3.49 17.39
C ALA A 440 26.34 4.34 18.36
N ILE A 441 25.72 5.31 19.05
CA ILE A 441 26.40 6.15 20.04
C ILE A 441 26.94 5.29 21.20
N THR A 442 26.11 4.38 21.72
CA THR A 442 26.50 3.48 22.82
C THR A 442 27.64 2.55 22.40
N GLY A 443 27.58 1.99 21.20
CA GLY A 443 28.61 1.11 20.64
C GLY A 443 29.93 1.84 20.39
N LEU A 444 29.88 3.01 19.76
CA LEU A 444 31.06 3.86 19.52
C LEU A 444 31.70 4.31 20.83
N ALA A 445 30.89 4.73 21.80
CA ALA A 445 31.41 5.13 23.10
C ALA A 445 32.03 3.95 23.85
N THR A 446 31.41 2.76 23.81
CA THR A 446 32.00 1.54 24.37
C THR A 446 33.35 1.25 23.72
N ALA A 447 33.41 1.25 22.38
CA ALA A 447 34.65 1.01 21.64
C ALA A 447 35.73 2.04 21.99
N TYR A 448 35.35 3.32 22.11
CA TYR A 448 36.24 4.37 22.59
C TYR A 448 36.77 4.07 24.00
N LEU A 449 35.91 3.68 24.95
CA LEU A 449 36.33 3.35 26.31
C LEU A 449 37.36 2.20 26.30
N VAL A 450 37.16 1.17 25.48
CA VAL A 450 38.14 0.08 25.29
C VAL A 450 39.47 0.62 24.80
N VAL A 451 39.44 1.39 23.72
CA VAL A 451 40.65 1.92 23.06
C VAL A 451 41.39 2.87 24.00
N ALA A 452 40.68 3.74 24.73
CA ALA A 452 41.28 4.68 25.69
C ALA A 452 42.02 3.94 26.81
N VAL A 453 41.40 2.88 27.37
CA VAL A 453 42.04 2.03 28.40
C VAL A 453 43.27 1.30 27.85
N LEU A 454 43.13 0.67 26.67
CA LEU A 454 44.23 -0.04 26.03
C LEU A 454 45.39 0.90 25.74
N LEU A 455 45.15 2.03 25.07
CA LEU A 455 46.19 3.01 24.74
C LEU A 455 46.89 3.54 26.00
N ARG A 456 46.13 3.86 27.06
CA ARG A 456 46.72 4.37 28.31
C ARG A 456 47.67 3.35 28.96
N ARG A 457 47.34 2.06 28.90
CA ARG A 457 48.08 1.02 29.63
C ARG A 457 49.14 0.30 28.81
N SER A 458 48.95 0.13 27.50
CA SER A 458 49.90 -0.61 26.66
C SER A 458 50.95 0.31 26.04
N VAL A 459 50.51 1.46 25.51
CA VAL A 459 51.34 2.40 24.71
C VAL A 459 51.78 3.61 25.55
N CYS A 460 50.86 4.21 26.31
CA CYS A 460 51.08 5.46 27.04
C CYS A 460 51.30 5.27 28.55
N ALA A 461 51.84 4.10 28.94
CA ALA A 461 52.08 3.76 30.33
C ALA A 461 53.20 4.64 30.91
N PRO A 462 53.03 5.23 32.10
CA PRO A 462 54.00 6.18 32.69
C PRO A 462 55.39 5.57 32.91
N ASN A 463 55.48 4.26 33.17
CA ASN A 463 56.75 3.56 33.45
C ASN A 463 57.44 2.96 32.20
N LYS A 464 56.85 3.07 31.01
CA LYS A 464 57.46 2.62 29.74
C LYS A 464 58.10 3.77 28.94
N SER A 465 58.10 4.97 29.49
CA SER A 465 58.63 6.20 28.88
C SER A 465 60.15 6.18 28.64
N THR A 466 60.87 5.14 29.07
CA THR A 466 62.33 4.99 28.96
C THR A 466 62.79 3.86 28.02
N GLY A 467 61.89 3.19 27.30
CA GLY A 467 62.24 2.15 26.30
C GLY A 467 61.59 2.38 24.93
N ALA A 468 62.00 1.61 23.91
CA ALA A 468 61.60 1.76 22.49
C ALA A 468 60.08 1.80 22.22
N PHE A 469 59.23 1.39 23.18
CA PHE A 469 57.76 1.48 23.09
C PHE A 469 57.17 2.79 23.67
N GLY A 470 57.90 3.51 24.53
CA GLY A 470 57.48 4.80 25.08
C GLY A 470 57.46 5.92 24.03
N GLU A 471 58.30 5.81 23.01
CA GLU A 471 58.34 6.74 21.86
C GLU A 471 57.10 6.65 20.96
N PHE A 472 56.31 5.56 21.04
CA PHE A 472 55.08 5.37 20.26
C PHE A 472 53.86 6.08 20.85
N CYS A 473 53.93 6.60 22.08
CA CYS A 473 52.84 7.38 22.68
C CYS A 473 52.83 8.81 22.12
N THR A 474 52.28 8.96 20.92
CA THR A 474 52.11 10.27 20.27
C THR A 474 51.17 11.17 21.08
N THR A 475 51.29 12.49 20.87
CA THR A 475 50.38 13.49 21.45
C THR A 475 48.91 13.18 21.15
N GLY A 476 48.60 12.62 19.98
CA GLY A 476 47.27 12.15 19.62
C GLY A 476 46.75 11.02 20.51
N PHE A 477 47.57 10.00 20.80
CA PHE A 477 47.18 8.90 21.69
C PHE A 477 47.03 9.35 23.15
N GLN A 478 47.84 10.31 23.60
CA GLN A 478 47.68 10.94 24.92
C GLN A 478 46.36 11.71 25.01
N GLN A 479 45.98 12.45 23.97
CA GLN A 479 44.70 13.16 23.92
C GLN A 479 43.51 12.20 23.91
N VAL A 480 43.58 11.13 23.10
CA VAL A 480 42.51 10.10 23.01
C VAL A 480 42.30 9.38 24.34
N SER A 481 43.36 9.13 25.10
CA SER A 481 43.31 8.50 26.43
C SER A 481 43.35 9.50 27.60
N SER A 482 43.00 10.77 27.35
CA SER A 482 43.03 11.80 28.38
C SER A 482 41.78 11.79 29.26
N ALA A 483 41.93 12.14 30.54
CA ALA A 483 40.80 12.28 31.47
C ALA A 483 39.76 13.33 31.01
N PRO A 484 40.15 14.49 30.43
CA PRO A 484 39.18 15.44 29.89
C PRO A 484 38.33 14.87 28.75
N LEU A 485 38.92 14.14 27.80
CA LEU A 485 38.17 13.55 26.70
C LEU A 485 37.23 12.44 27.20
N LEU A 486 37.70 11.63 28.15
CA LEU A 486 36.88 10.62 28.81
C LEU A 486 35.67 11.23 29.55
N ALA A 487 35.87 12.38 30.22
CA ALA A 487 34.79 13.12 30.85
C ALA A 487 33.77 13.63 29.82
N VAL A 488 34.22 14.15 28.66
CA VAL A 488 33.34 14.58 27.56
C VAL A 488 32.50 13.40 27.05
N VAL A 489 33.10 12.25 26.77
CA VAL A 489 32.38 11.06 26.31
C VAL A 489 31.38 10.58 27.35
N THR A 490 31.74 10.61 28.62
CA THR A 490 30.84 10.27 29.73
C THR A 490 29.64 11.20 29.80
N TRP A 491 29.84 12.51 29.65
CA TRP A 491 28.75 13.49 29.58
C TRP A 491 27.82 13.27 28.39
N VAL A 492 28.37 12.94 27.22
CA VAL A 492 27.59 12.61 26.02
C VAL A 492 26.73 11.36 26.25
N LEU A 493 27.31 10.31 26.86
CA LEU A 493 26.59 9.08 27.19
C LEU A 493 25.48 9.30 28.22
N LEU A 494 25.74 10.06 29.29
CA LEU A 494 24.74 10.42 30.28
C LEU A 494 23.59 11.22 29.67
N SER A 495 23.92 12.22 28.85
CA SER A 495 22.92 13.05 28.15
C SER A 495 22.06 12.22 27.18
N THR A 496 22.70 11.30 26.44
CA THR A 496 22.00 10.37 25.54
C THR A 496 21.09 9.43 26.31
N THR A 497 21.56 8.88 27.42
CA THR A 497 20.78 7.98 28.29
C THR A 497 19.56 8.70 28.88
N LEU A 498 19.73 9.94 29.36
CA LEU A 498 18.64 10.75 29.87
C LEU A 498 17.60 11.05 28.78
N LEU A 499 18.04 11.41 27.58
CA LEU A 499 17.17 11.65 26.43
C LEU A 499 16.38 10.40 26.06
N LEU A 500 17.04 9.23 25.98
CA LEU A 500 16.39 7.95 25.69
C LEU A 500 15.39 7.58 26.78
N THR A 501 15.70 7.86 28.04
CA THR A 501 14.80 7.64 29.19
C THR A 501 13.55 8.51 29.07
N ALA A 502 13.70 9.81 28.81
CA ALA A 502 12.59 10.74 28.63
C ALA A 502 11.70 10.34 27.44
N MET A 503 12.32 10.00 26.30
CA MET A 503 11.60 9.49 25.12
C MET A 503 10.84 8.21 25.43
N ARG A 504 11.46 7.28 26.17
CA ARG A 504 10.88 6.01 26.56
C ARG A 504 9.66 6.19 27.47
N VAL A 505 9.77 7.05 28.49
CA VAL A 505 8.65 7.41 29.37
C VAL A 505 7.51 8.00 28.54
N GLY A 506 7.83 8.93 27.63
CA GLY A 506 6.83 9.51 26.73
C GLY A 506 6.15 8.48 25.82
N MET A 507 6.89 7.51 25.27
CA MET A 507 6.32 6.41 24.50
C MET A 507 5.41 5.52 25.34
N HIS A 508 5.83 5.17 26.55
CA HIS A 508 5.04 4.34 27.47
C HIS A 508 3.75 5.02 27.91
N MET A 509 3.82 6.32 28.22
CA MET A 509 2.63 7.13 28.54
C MET A 509 1.65 7.17 27.36
N ARG A 510 2.15 7.41 26.13
CA ARG A 510 1.29 7.39 24.93
C ARG A 510 0.65 6.03 24.69
N TYR A 511 1.43 4.95 24.82
CA TYR A 511 0.89 3.59 24.69
C TYR A 511 -0.21 3.32 25.72
N ARG A 512 0.01 3.67 27.00
CA ARG A 512 -1.01 3.52 28.06
C ARG A 512 -2.28 4.33 27.77
N LEU A 513 -2.15 5.55 27.24
CA LEU A 513 -3.30 6.38 26.85
C LEU A 513 -4.11 5.78 25.71
N HIS A 514 -3.48 5.09 24.75
CA HIS A 514 -4.18 4.38 23.68
C HIS A 514 -4.81 3.07 24.17
N GLN A 515 -4.07 2.31 24.98
CA GLN A 515 -4.56 1.06 25.56
C GLN A 515 -5.76 1.28 26.48
N SER A 516 -5.75 2.32 27.33
CA SER A 516 -6.88 2.60 28.22
C SER A 516 -8.18 2.88 27.45
N LYS A 517 -8.10 3.52 26.28
CA LYS A 517 -9.26 3.75 25.41
C LYS A 517 -9.82 2.45 24.83
N ILE A 518 -8.95 1.55 24.37
CA ILE A 518 -9.37 0.25 23.82
C ILE A 518 -9.91 -0.67 24.90
N VAL A 519 -9.18 -0.83 26.01
CA VAL A 519 -9.62 -1.66 27.14
C VAL A 519 -10.94 -1.14 27.70
N GLY A 520 -11.12 0.18 27.80
CA GLY A 520 -12.39 0.77 28.23
C GLY A 520 -13.58 0.46 27.31
N ARG A 521 -13.34 0.17 26.03
CA ARG A 521 -14.39 -0.13 25.04
C ARG A 521 -14.70 -1.62 24.92
N TYR A 522 -13.65 -2.45 24.89
CA TYR A 522 -13.78 -3.88 24.57
C TYR A 522 -13.47 -4.80 25.74
N GLY A 523 -12.98 -4.29 26.87
CA GLY A 523 -12.62 -5.06 28.05
C GLY A 523 -13.78 -5.35 29.01
N ARG A 524 -15.03 -5.26 28.54
CA ARG A 524 -16.23 -5.63 29.31
C ARG A 524 -16.85 -6.89 28.74
#